data_AF-A0A958IUB7-F1
#
_entry.id   AF-A0A958IUB7-F1
#
_cell.length_a   1.000
_cell.length_b   1.000
_cell.length_c   1.000
_cell.angle_alpha   90.00
_cell.angle_beta   90.00
_cell.angle_gamma   90.00
#
_symmetry.space_group_name_H-M   'P 1'
#
loop_
_entity.id
_entity.type
_entity.pdbx_description
1 polymer ?
#
loop_
_entity_poly.entity_id
_entity_poly.type
_entity_poly.pdbx_seq_one_letter_code
_entity_poly.pdbx_strand_id
1 'polypeptide(L)'
;LGIEGPLCLSSELNIPPCDATGRIVQMAEKTGCARYISGRGGSTSYLREGAFREVGIELQYNDFMHPVYPQRFGEFISGLSVLDLLFNCGEAAAQQVCRPREADIVLEQL
;
A
#
# COMPACT_ATOMS: atom_id res chain seq x y z
N LEU A 1 -10.87 5.87 -1.98
CA LEU A 1 -10.03 5.23 -3.00
C LEU A 1 -10.76 5.04 -4.33
N GLY A 2 -12.09 4.97 -4.38
CA GLY A 2 -12.83 4.89 -5.66
C GLY A 2 -12.43 3.69 -6.51
N ILE A 3 -11.85 2.66 -5.90
CA ILE A 3 -11.38 1.46 -6.60
C ILE A 3 -12.62 0.63 -6.88
N GLU A 4 -12.90 0.44 -8.16
CA GLU A 4 -13.89 -0.51 -8.64
C GLU A 4 -13.17 -1.84 -8.88
N GLY A 5 -13.63 -2.90 -8.23
CA GLY A 5 -13.02 -4.21 -8.36
C GLY A 5 -13.64 -5.25 -7.42
N PRO A 6 -13.44 -6.55 -7.71
CA PRO A 6 -13.91 -7.61 -6.85
C PRO A 6 -13.16 -7.57 -5.51
N LEU A 7 -13.92 -7.62 -4.41
CA LEU A 7 -13.36 -7.88 -3.09
C LEU A 7 -13.30 -9.40 -2.90
N CYS A 8 -12.13 -9.92 -2.52
CA CYS A 8 -11.94 -11.33 -2.22
C CYS A 8 -11.32 -11.48 -0.83
N LEU A 9 -11.83 -12.41 -0.04
CA LEU A 9 -11.27 -12.71 1.26
C LEU A 9 -10.10 -13.68 1.13
N SER A 10 -9.01 -13.44 1.87
CA SER A 10 -7.87 -14.36 1.87
C SER A 10 -8.25 -15.79 2.26
N SER A 11 -9.28 -15.98 3.08
CA SER A 11 -9.79 -17.30 3.48
C SER A 11 -10.47 -18.05 2.34
N GLU A 12 -11.03 -17.36 1.35
CA GLU A 12 -11.68 -17.98 0.18
C GLU A 12 -10.66 -18.55 -0.81
N LEU A 13 -9.43 -18.03 -0.80
CA LEU A 13 -8.38 -18.44 -1.72
C LEU A 13 -7.77 -19.81 -1.38
N ASN A 14 -8.03 -20.35 -0.19
CA ASN A 14 -7.56 -21.67 0.26
C ASN A 14 -6.04 -21.86 0.03
N ILE A 15 -5.24 -20.88 0.45
CA ILE A 15 -3.78 -20.89 0.28
C ILE A 15 -3.13 -21.74 1.38
N PRO A 16 -2.35 -22.78 1.04
CA PRO A 16 -1.68 -23.61 2.02
C PRO A 16 -0.63 -22.80 2.82
N PRO A 17 -0.25 -23.27 4.03
CA PRO A 17 0.79 -22.63 4.82
C PRO A 17 2.10 -22.47 4.02
N CYS A 18 2.61 -21.24 3.99
CA CYS A 18 3.84 -20.84 3.32
C CYS A 18 4.39 -19.57 3.99
N ASP A 19 5.59 -19.16 3.58
CA ASP A 19 6.19 -17.92 4.03
C ASP A 19 5.41 -16.67 3.57
N ALA A 20 5.77 -15.51 4.12
CA ALA A 20 5.08 -14.26 3.85
C ALA A 20 5.06 -13.86 2.36
N THR A 21 6.18 -14.06 1.66
CA THR A 21 6.26 -13.73 0.23
C THR A 21 5.44 -14.71 -0.60
N GLY A 22 5.60 -16.01 -0.36
CA GLY A 22 4.90 -17.06 -1.10
C GLY A 22 3.39 -16.98 -0.95
N ARG A 23 2.90 -16.51 0.20
CA ARG A 23 1.48 -16.26 0.41
C ARG A 23 0.95 -15.16 -0.50
N ILE A 24 1.68 -14.05 -0.60
CA ILE A 24 1.29 -12.90 -1.44
C ILE A 24 1.32 -13.30 -2.91
N VAL A 25 2.37 -14.00 -3.35
CA VAL A 25 2.49 -14.52 -4.72
C VAL A 25 1.30 -15.42 -5.08
N GLN A 26 0.95 -16.37 -4.21
CA GLN A 26 -0.20 -17.24 -4.46
C GLN A 26 -1.54 -16.50 -4.45
N MET A 27 -1.70 -15.45 -3.63
CA MET A 27 -2.89 -14.59 -3.70
C MET A 27 -2.97 -13.87 -5.06
N ALA A 28 -1.84 -13.34 -5.52
CA ALA A 28 -1.73 -12.63 -6.77
C ALA A 28 -2.05 -13.55 -7.97
N GLU A 29 -1.50 -14.77 -7.99
CA GLU A 29 -1.81 -15.78 -9.01
C GLU A 29 -3.29 -16.17 -9.01
N LYS A 30 -3.86 -16.48 -7.84
CA LYS A 30 -5.28 -16.90 -7.74
C LYS A 30 -6.27 -15.80 -8.10
N THR A 31 -5.88 -14.54 -7.95
CA THR A 31 -6.70 -13.39 -8.35
C THR A 31 -6.41 -12.92 -9.77
N GLY A 32 -5.41 -13.49 -10.45
CA GLY A 32 -5.02 -13.13 -11.80
C GLY A 32 -4.46 -11.72 -11.91
N CYS A 33 -3.88 -11.17 -10.83
CA CYS A 33 -3.35 -9.81 -10.86
C CYS A 33 -1.99 -9.77 -11.57
N ALA A 34 -1.75 -8.71 -12.32
CA ALA A 34 -0.46 -8.47 -12.98
C ALA A 34 0.53 -7.71 -12.09
N ARG A 35 0.01 -7.03 -11.05
CA ARG A 35 0.80 -6.13 -10.20
C ARG A 35 0.36 -6.24 -8.75
N TYR A 36 1.34 -6.26 -7.85
CA TYR A 36 1.15 -6.20 -6.41
C TYR A 36 1.77 -4.92 -5.86
N ILE A 37 0.98 -4.12 -5.14
CA ILE A 37 1.42 -2.86 -4.54
C ILE A 37 1.62 -3.10 -3.03
N SER A 38 2.84 -2.90 -2.55
CA SER A 38 3.19 -2.93 -1.12
C SER A 38 3.48 -1.52 -0.62
N GLY A 39 3.38 -1.27 0.69
CA GLY A 39 3.92 -0.02 1.27
C GLY A 39 5.46 -0.04 1.27
N ARG A 40 6.13 1.12 1.34
CA ARG A 40 7.56 1.18 1.73
C ARG A 40 7.69 1.06 3.25
N GLY A 41 8.64 0.25 3.73
CA GLY A 41 8.85 0.01 5.17
C GLY A 41 9.22 -1.44 5.45
N GLY A 42 8.66 -2.04 6.51
CA GLY A 42 8.97 -3.43 6.91
C GLY A 42 8.70 -4.49 5.82
N SER A 43 7.88 -4.18 4.82
CA SER A 43 7.68 -4.97 3.60
C SER A 43 8.94 -5.18 2.77
N THR A 44 9.80 -4.17 2.66
CA THR A 44 11.02 -4.27 1.83
C THR A 44 12.04 -5.24 2.42
N SER A 45 11.93 -5.59 3.71
CA SER A 45 12.88 -6.51 4.36
C SER A 45 12.51 -7.99 4.24
N TYR A 46 11.24 -8.33 3.99
CA TYR A 46 10.80 -9.73 3.89
C TYR A 46 10.31 -10.15 2.50
N LEU A 47 10.00 -9.20 1.61
CA LEU A 47 9.54 -9.51 0.26
C LEU A 47 10.72 -9.92 -0.62
N ARG A 48 10.65 -11.12 -1.19
CA ARG A 48 11.63 -11.61 -2.16
C ARG A 48 11.18 -11.23 -3.57
N GLU A 49 11.73 -10.16 -4.13
CA GLU A 49 11.38 -9.67 -5.48
C GLU A 49 11.47 -10.74 -6.56
N GLY A 50 12.47 -11.62 -6.50
CA GLY A 50 12.65 -12.73 -7.44
C GLY A 50 11.42 -13.64 -7.53
N ALA A 51 10.76 -13.91 -6.40
CA ALA A 51 9.57 -14.77 -6.35
C ALA A 51 8.36 -14.16 -7.08
N PHE A 52 8.27 -12.82 -7.17
CA PHE A 52 7.24 -12.15 -7.96
C PHE A 52 7.59 -12.20 -9.45
N ARG A 53 8.86 -11.99 -9.79
CA ARG A 53 9.35 -12.01 -11.17
C ARG A 53 9.19 -13.39 -11.83
N GLU A 54 9.44 -14.46 -11.08
CA GLU A 54 9.32 -15.86 -11.55
C GLU A 54 7.91 -16.20 -12.05
N VAL A 55 6.89 -15.56 -11.50
CA VAL A 55 5.48 -15.76 -11.86
C VAL A 55 4.90 -14.63 -12.70
N GLY A 56 5.74 -13.69 -13.15
CA GLY A 56 5.33 -12.58 -14.02
C GLY A 56 4.50 -11.49 -13.32
N ILE A 57 4.62 -11.35 -11.99
CA ILE A 57 3.93 -10.30 -11.22
C ILE A 57 4.88 -9.14 -10.96
N GLU A 58 4.45 -7.92 -11.29
CA GLU A 58 5.21 -6.71 -10.98
C GLU A 58 5.04 -6.32 -9.52
N LEU A 59 6.15 -6.21 -8.78
CA LEU A 59 6.14 -5.67 -7.43
C LEU A 59 6.35 -4.15 -7.47
N GLN A 60 5.36 -3.39 -7.01
CA GLN A 60 5.46 -1.94 -6.85
C GLN A 60 5.42 -1.55 -5.38
N TYR A 61 6.11 -0.46 -5.05
CA TYR A 61 6.12 0.10 -3.71
C TYR A 61 5.46 1.46 -3.70
N ASN A 62 4.44 1.61 -2.87
CA ASN A 62 3.84 2.89 -2.54
C ASN A 62 4.70 3.61 -1.50
N ASP A 63 5.32 4.71 -1.91
CA ASP A 63 6.05 5.60 -1.02
C ASP A 63 5.09 6.58 -0.37
N PHE A 64 4.41 6.15 0.69
CA PHE A 64 3.47 7.01 1.39
C PHE A 64 4.20 8.08 2.20
N MET A 65 4.07 9.32 1.76
CA MET A 65 4.57 10.49 2.49
C MET A 65 3.52 10.95 3.49
N HIS A 66 3.85 10.92 4.78
CA HIS A 66 2.96 11.42 5.83
C HIS A 66 2.65 12.91 5.60
N PRO A 67 1.37 13.30 5.54
CA PRO A 67 1.02 14.70 5.38
C PRO A 67 1.40 15.48 6.62
N VAL A 68 1.83 16.72 6.42
CA VAL A 68 1.98 17.70 7.51
C VAL A 68 0.66 18.43 7.66
N TYR A 69 0.13 18.44 8.88
CA TYR A 69 -1.15 19.06 9.22
C TYR A 69 -1.08 19.76 10.58
N PRO A 70 -1.99 20.72 10.85
CA PRO A 70 -2.02 21.40 12.14
C PRO A 70 -2.32 20.41 13.26
N GLN A 71 -1.44 20.31 14.25
CA GLN A 71 -1.71 19.59 15.50
C GLN A 71 -1.95 20.61 16.62
N ARG A 72 -2.96 20.38 17.45
CA ARG A 72 -3.44 21.37 18.44
C ARG A 72 -2.52 21.59 19.63
N PHE A 73 -1.59 20.66 19.92
CA PHE A 73 -0.86 20.61 21.17
C PHE A 73 0.67 20.60 20.98
N GLY A 74 1.21 21.65 20.36
CA GLY A 74 2.65 21.87 20.23
C GLY A 74 3.15 21.68 18.80
N GLU A 75 4.39 21.22 18.67
CA GLU A 75 5.02 20.97 17.38
C GLU A 75 4.45 19.71 16.70
N PHE A 76 4.54 19.69 15.36
CA PHE A 76 4.06 18.57 14.58
C PHE A 76 4.88 17.29 14.85
N ILE A 77 4.17 16.20 15.13
CA ILE A 77 4.74 14.87 15.29
C ILE A 77 4.29 14.00 14.10
N SER A 78 5.26 13.52 13.32
CA SER A 78 5.03 12.63 12.18
C SER A 78 4.76 11.18 12.62
N GLY A 79 4.19 10.36 11.73
CA GLY A 79 3.99 8.93 11.96
C GLY A 79 2.84 8.58 12.91
N LEU A 80 1.98 9.54 13.25
CA LEU A 80 0.80 9.29 14.09
C LEU A 80 -0.35 8.62 13.32
N SER A 81 -1.28 8.05 14.09
CA SER A 81 -2.51 7.42 13.61
C SER A 81 -3.34 8.37 12.75
N VAL A 82 -4.09 7.82 11.78
CA VAL A 82 -5.10 8.57 11.01
C VAL A 82 -6.15 9.23 11.91
N LEU A 83 -6.36 8.72 13.12
CA LEU A 83 -7.26 9.32 14.11
C LEU A 83 -6.73 10.67 14.63
N ASP A 84 -5.41 10.84 14.75
CA ASP A 84 -4.82 12.13 15.14
C ASP A 84 -5.14 13.19 14.09
N LEU A 85 -4.90 12.86 12.81
CA LEU A 85 -5.28 13.73 11.70
C LEU A 85 -6.78 14.04 11.71
N LEU A 86 -7.64 13.03 11.90
CA LEU A 86 -9.09 13.22 11.89
C LEU A 86 -9.55 14.17 12.99
N PHE A 87 -9.04 14.03 14.22
CA PHE A 87 -9.45 14.89 15.33
C PHE A 87 -8.81 16.28 15.31
N ASN A 88 -7.68 16.45 14.65
CA ASN A 88 -7.08 17.77 14.46
C ASN A 88 -7.68 18.54 13.26
N CYS A 89 -8.05 17.85 12.18
CA CYS A 89 -8.49 18.48 10.93
C CYS A 89 -9.99 18.30 10.59
N GLY A 90 -10.72 17.43 11.28
CA GLY A 90 -12.13 17.15 11.00
C GLY A 90 -12.35 16.73 9.54
N GLU A 91 -13.36 17.31 8.88
CA GLU A 91 -13.69 17.02 7.47
C GLU A 91 -12.55 17.33 6.49
N ALA A 92 -11.65 18.27 6.83
CA ALA A 92 -10.50 18.60 6.01
C ALA A 92 -9.41 17.50 6.02
N ALA A 93 -9.49 16.51 6.92
CA ALA A 93 -8.55 15.40 7.01
C ALA A 93 -8.40 14.64 5.69
N ALA A 94 -9.52 14.40 4.98
CA ALA A 94 -9.50 13.69 3.71
C ALA A 94 -8.62 14.38 2.67
N GLN A 95 -8.61 15.72 2.63
CA GLN A 95 -7.79 16.51 1.70
C GLN A 95 -6.29 16.49 2.07
N GLN A 96 -5.93 16.09 3.29
CA GLN A 96 -4.53 15.94 3.70
C GLN A 96 -3.95 14.62 3.18
N VAL A 97 -4.73 13.54 3.18
CA VAL A 97 -4.28 12.19 2.78
C VAL A 97 -4.57 11.88 1.31
N CYS A 98 -5.73 12.27 0.80
CA CYS A 98 -6.19 11.95 -0.54
C CYS A 98 -5.78 13.02 -1.57
N ARG A 99 -4.57 13.57 -1.46
CA ARG A 99 -4.08 14.52 -2.44
C ARG A 99 -3.72 13.78 -3.74
N PRO A 100 -4.20 14.22 -4.91
CA PRO A 100 -3.70 13.68 -6.17
C PRO A 100 -2.20 13.95 -6.22
N ARG A 101 -1.40 12.88 -6.29
CA ARG A 101 0.04 12.98 -6.56
C ARG A 101 0.20 12.84 -8.07
N GLU A 102 0.67 13.89 -8.74
CA GLU A 102 0.99 13.85 -10.18
C GLU A 102 2.26 13.04 -10.48
N ALA A 103 3.06 12.66 -9.49
CA ALA A 103 4.33 11.98 -9.67
C ALA A 103 4.33 10.64 -8.91
N ASP A 104 4.50 9.55 -9.67
CA ASP A 104 5.00 8.20 -9.30
C ASP A 104 4.57 7.13 -10.32
N ILE A 105 3.98 7.52 -11.46
CA ILE A 105 4.14 6.75 -12.71
C ILE A 105 5.52 7.11 -13.27
N VAL A 106 6.58 6.61 -12.64
CA VAL A 106 7.85 6.44 -13.35
C VAL A 106 7.65 5.23 -14.24
N LEU A 107 7.09 5.46 -15.43
CA LEU A 107 7.40 4.61 -16.57
C LEU A 107 8.86 4.91 -16.87
N GLU A 108 9.79 4.11 -16.33
CA GLU A 108 11.10 4.04 -16.98
C GLU A 108 10.85 3.58 -18.41
N GLN A 109 11.04 4.54 -19.32
CA GLN A 109 10.89 4.38 -20.74
C GLN A 109 11.96 3.39 -21.24
N LEU A 110 11.51 2.41 -22.02
CA LEU A 110 12.21 1.64 -23.08
C LEU A 110 13.72 1.39 -22.93
#